data_AF-A0A7C3B2B0-F1
#
_entry.id   AF-A0A7C3B2B0-F1
#
_cell.length_a   1.000
_cell.length_b   1.000
_cell.length_c   1.000
_cell.angle_alpha   90.00
_cell.angle_beta   90.00
_cell.angle_gamma   90.00
#
_symmetry.space_group_name_H-M   'P 1'
#
loop_
_entity.id
_entity.type
_entity.pdbx_description
1 polymer ?
#
loop_
_entity_poly.entity_id
_entity_poly.type
_entity_poly.pdbx_seq_one_letter_code
_entity_poly.pdbx_strand_id
1 'polypeptide(L)'
;LRGEPFDKYWAEVERRPFEEIKKEGEGNPLFKLIRQHELAREFPLIIATLRAFSRGEVSITPDKRVVDFEGRPVNGYNLTDKIDRVVNLAGQG
;
A
#
# COMPACT_ATOMS: atom_id res chain seq x y z
N LEU A 1 -7.23 0.13 7.59
CA LEU A 1 -6.35 0.97 8.44
C LEU A 1 -7.13 1.31 9.70
N ARG A 2 -6.82 0.62 10.81
CA ARG A 2 -7.33 0.85 12.17
C ARG A 2 -6.16 0.69 13.14
N GLY A 3 -6.25 1.25 14.33
CA GLY A 3 -5.13 1.44 15.25
C GLY A 3 -4.57 2.87 15.20
N GLU A 4 -3.74 3.22 16.17
CA GLU A 4 -2.99 4.48 16.16
C GLU A 4 -2.10 4.59 14.90
N PRO A 5 -2.00 5.79 14.27
CA PRO A 5 -2.58 7.07 14.67
C PRO A 5 -3.97 7.36 14.08
N PHE A 6 -4.64 6.38 13.46
CA PHE A 6 -5.90 6.57 12.73
C PHE A 6 -7.13 6.63 13.63
N ASP A 7 -7.12 5.93 14.76
CA ASP A 7 -8.31 5.73 15.60
C ASP A 7 -8.96 7.03 16.06
N LYS A 8 -8.16 8.04 16.42
CA LYS A 8 -8.69 9.35 16.81
C LYS A 8 -9.48 10.04 15.68
N TYR A 9 -9.04 9.88 14.43
CA TYR A 9 -9.67 10.49 13.25
C TYR A 9 -10.89 9.70 12.80
N TRP A 10 -10.87 8.37 12.93
CA TRP A 10 -12.07 7.54 12.75
C TRP A 10 -13.18 7.95 13.72
N ALA A 11 -12.85 8.09 15.01
CA ALA A 11 -13.82 8.52 16.02
C ALA A 11 -14.34 9.95 15.78
N GLU A 12 -13.58 10.83 15.13
CA GLU A 12 -14.05 12.16 14.73
C GLU A 12 -15.07 12.08 13.59
N VAL A 13 -14.77 11.28 12.55
CA VAL A 13 -15.67 11.06 11.41
C VAL A 13 -16.99 10.44 11.84
N GLU A 14 -16.97 9.47 12.75
CA GLU A 14 -18.17 8.78 13.25
C GLU A 14 -19.12 9.70 14.05
N ARG A 15 -18.61 10.79 14.63
CA ARG A 15 -19.40 11.74 15.43
C ARG A 15 -20.05 12.84 14.59
N ARG A 16 -19.73 12.93 13.30
CA ARG A 16 -20.14 14.03 12.42
C ARG A 16 -21.13 13.56 11.36
N PRO A 17 -22.05 14.42 10.90
CA PRO A 17 -22.94 14.08 9.80
C PRO A 17 -22.16 13.74 8.53
N PHE A 18 -22.55 12.66 7.85
CA PHE A 18 -21.89 12.20 6.62
C PHE A 18 -21.78 13.29 5.54
N GLU A 19 -22.82 14.13 5.39
CA GLU A 19 -22.84 15.21 4.41
C GLU A 19 -21.76 16.29 4.66
N GLU A 20 -21.34 16.49 5.91
CA GLU A 20 -20.23 17.39 6.22
C GLU A 20 -18.90 16.76 5.83
N ILE A 21 -18.67 15.51 6.22
CA ILE A 21 -17.46 14.76 5.89
C ILE A 21 -17.28 14.64 4.37
N LYS A 22 -18.38 14.39 3.65
CA LYS A 22 -18.37 14.28 2.19
C LYS A 22 -17.92 15.58 1.51
N LYS A 23 -18.29 16.75 2.04
CA LYS A 23 -17.87 18.05 1.50
C LYS A 23 -16.37 18.30 1.67
N GLU A 24 -15.76 17.75 2.71
CA GLU A 24 -14.32 17.90 2.96
C GLU A 24 -13.49 17.11 1.96
N GLY A 25 -13.99 15.97 1.48
CA GLY A 25 -13.28 15.10 0.53
C GLY A 25 -11.86 14.78 1.02
N GLU A 26 -10.88 14.81 0.12
CA GLU A 26 -9.46 14.61 0.43
C GLU A 26 -8.87 15.66 1.40
N GLY A 27 -9.60 16.75 1.66
CA GLY A 27 -9.26 17.74 2.68
C GLY A 27 -9.40 17.20 4.11
N ASN A 28 -10.21 16.15 4.31
CA ASN A 28 -10.47 15.56 5.61
C ASN A 28 -9.18 15.00 6.25
N PRO A 29 -8.93 15.25 7.56
CA PRO A 29 -7.72 14.79 8.23
C PRO A 29 -7.47 13.27 8.15
N LEU A 30 -8.51 12.44 8.23
CA LEU A 30 -8.40 10.99 8.10
C LEU A 30 -7.89 10.61 6.72
N PHE A 31 -8.46 11.19 5.66
CA PHE A 31 -8.07 10.88 4.29
C PHE A 31 -6.66 11.39 3.96
N LYS A 32 -6.26 12.54 4.49
CA LYS A 32 -4.87 13.01 4.41
C LYS A 32 -3.90 12.03 5.05
N LEU A 33 -4.22 11.55 6.25
CA LEU A 33 -3.38 10.59 6.97
C LEU A 33 -3.31 9.24 6.23
N ILE A 34 -4.44 8.74 5.71
CA ILE A 34 -4.47 7.54 4.86
C ILE A 34 -3.58 7.74 3.65
N ARG A 35 -3.68 8.87 2.95
CA ARG A 35 -2.87 9.13 1.76
C ARG A 35 -1.37 9.19 2.07
N GLN A 36 -0.99 9.81 3.19
CA GLN A 36 0.41 9.82 3.65
C GLN A 36 0.93 8.39 3.91
N HIS A 37 0.14 7.57 4.59
CA HIS A 37 0.51 6.19 4.90
C HIS A 37 0.58 5.30 3.65
N GLU A 38 -0.33 5.49 2.69
CA GLU A 38 -0.32 4.78 1.41
C GLU A 38 0.89 5.18 0.56
N LEU A 39 1.19 6.48 0.45
CA LEU A 39 2.34 6.98 -0.31
C LEU A 39 3.67 6.42 0.19
N ALA A 40 3.82 6.26 1.51
CA ALA A 40 5.01 5.66 2.11
C ALA A 40 5.26 4.22 1.62
N ARG A 41 4.19 3.48 1.28
CA ARG A 41 4.25 2.10 0.78
C ARG A 41 4.24 2.01 -0.75
N GLU A 42 3.64 2.99 -1.44
CA GLU A 42 3.42 2.98 -2.89
C GLU A 42 4.73 2.95 -3.68
N PHE A 43 5.65 3.88 -3.42
CA PHE A 43 6.93 3.92 -4.13
C PHE A 43 7.82 2.69 -3.87
N PRO A 44 8.03 2.23 -2.62
CA PRO A 44 8.76 0.99 -2.36
C PRO A 44 8.16 -0.21 -3.08
N LEU A 45 6.83 -0.32 -3.16
CA LEU A 45 6.15 -1.40 -3.84
C LEU A 45 6.42 -1.40 -5.35
N ILE A 46 6.34 -0.23 -5.99
CA ILE A 46 6.66 -0.08 -7.42
C ILE A 46 8.11 -0.51 -7.69
N ILE A 47 9.07 0.00 -6.91
CA ILE A 47 10.49 -0.33 -7.09
C ILE A 47 10.75 -1.83 -6.84
N ALA A 48 10.15 -2.40 -5.79
CA ALA A 48 10.30 -3.82 -5.48
C ALA A 48 9.73 -4.72 -6.58
N THR A 49 8.59 -4.32 -7.16
CA THR A 49 7.95 -5.02 -8.28
C THR A 49 8.85 -4.99 -9.51
N LEU A 50 9.34 -3.81 -9.90
CA LEU A 50 10.26 -3.67 -11.04
C LEU A 50 11.54 -4.50 -10.84
N ARG A 51 12.09 -4.52 -9.62
CA ARG A 51 13.26 -5.36 -9.30
C ARG A 51 12.96 -6.86 -9.42
N ALA A 52 11.79 -7.31 -8.97
CA ALA A 52 11.41 -8.72 -9.05
C ALA A 52 11.34 -9.18 -10.52
N PHE A 53 10.76 -8.36 -11.39
CA PHE A 53 10.77 -8.61 -12.84
C PHE A 53 12.17 -8.57 -13.44
N SER A 54 12.95 -7.53 -13.14
CA SER A 54 14.32 -7.38 -13.67
C SER A 54 15.27 -8.51 -13.28
N ARG A 55 14.99 -9.21 -12.17
CA ARG A 55 15.81 -10.31 -11.65
C ARG A 55 15.29 -11.69 -12.06
N GLY A 56 14.18 -11.77 -12.77
CA GLY A 56 13.54 -13.05 -13.10
C GLY A 56 12.93 -13.77 -11.88
N GLU A 57 12.73 -13.07 -10.75
CA GLU A 57 12.01 -13.62 -9.60
C GLU A 57 10.54 -13.89 -9.98
N VAL A 58 10.00 -13.07 -10.87
CA VAL A 58 8.70 -13.24 -11.52
C VAL A 58 8.79 -12.89 -13.00
N SER A 59 7.92 -13.49 -13.82
CA SER A 59 7.79 -13.18 -15.24
C SER A 59 6.34 -13.27 -15.71
N ILE A 60 6.07 -12.71 -16.90
CA ILE A 60 4.77 -12.81 -17.56
C ILE A 60 4.93 -13.71 -18.79
N THR A 61 4.14 -14.77 -18.84
CA THR A 61 4.13 -15.71 -19.97
C THR A 61 3.39 -15.12 -21.18
N PRO A 62 3.56 -15.66 -22.40
CA PRO A 62 2.83 -15.21 -23.58
C PRO A 62 1.30 -15.25 -23.45
N ASP A 63 0.76 -16.17 -22.64
CA ASP A 63 -0.66 -16.28 -22.29
C ASP A 63 -1.09 -15.35 -21.14
N LYS A 64 -0.26 -14.34 -20.81
CA LYS A 64 -0.52 -13.28 -19.82
C LYS A 64 -0.68 -13.79 -18.38
N ARG A 65 -0.04 -14.90 -18.03
CA ARG A 65 0.00 -15.39 -16.65
C ARG A 65 1.28 -14.93 -15.97
N VAL A 66 1.16 -14.56 -14.70
CA VAL A 66 2.34 -14.30 -13.87
C VAL A 66 2.84 -15.64 -13.33
N VAL A 67 4.14 -15.88 -13.45
CA VAL A 67 4.79 -17.09 -12.93
C VAL A 67 6.00 -16.70 -12.07
N ASP A 68 6.36 -17.57 -11.13
CA ASP A 68 7.58 -17.46 -10.34
C ASP A 68 8.83 -17.88 -11.12
N PHE A 69 10.00 -17.85 -10.45
CA PHE A 69 11.28 -18.24 -11.04
C PHE A 69 11.34 -19.72 -11.48
N GLU A 70 10.46 -20.58 -10.97
CA GLU A 70 10.34 -22.00 -11.36
C GLU A 70 9.29 -22.21 -12.45
N GLY A 71 8.66 -21.13 -12.94
CA GLY A 71 7.61 -21.18 -13.96
C GLY A 71 6.24 -21.57 -13.41
N ARG A 72 6.05 -21.60 -12.09
CA ARG A 72 4.77 -21.94 -11.47
C ARG A 72 3.85 -20.72 -11.45
N PRO A 73 2.56 -20.86 -11.82
CA PRO A 73 1.62 -19.75 -11.77
C PRO A 73 1.48 -19.14 -10.38
N VAL A 74 1.46 -17.81 -10.32
CA VAL A 74 1.19 -17.05 -9.10
C VAL A 74 -0.05 -16.16 -9.29
N ASN A 75 -1.02 -16.29 -8.39
CA ASN A 75 -2.20 -15.39 -8.38
C ASN A 75 -1.84 -13.97 -7.91
N GLY A 76 -0.76 -13.84 -7.16
CA GLY A 76 -0.21 -12.57 -6.70
C GLY A 76 1.17 -12.79 -6.09
N TYR A 77 2.06 -11.83 -6.28
CA TYR A 77 3.41 -11.88 -5.71
C TYR A 77 3.44 -11.05 -4.43
N ASN A 78 3.48 -11.72 -3.28
CA ASN A 78 3.40 -11.06 -1.98
C ASN A 78 4.72 -10.36 -1.64
N LEU A 79 4.69 -9.03 -1.58
CA LEU A 79 5.83 -8.18 -1.23
C LEU A 79 5.68 -7.52 0.16
N THR A 80 4.61 -7.79 0.91
CA THR A 80 4.26 -7.09 2.15
C THR A 80 5.43 -7.03 3.13
N ASP A 81 6.03 -8.17 3.50
CA ASP A 81 7.14 -8.20 4.47
C ASP A 81 8.39 -7.45 3.99
N LYS A 82 8.60 -7.36 2.68
CA LYS A 82 9.72 -6.61 2.09
C LYS A 82 9.45 -5.11 2.19
N ILE A 83 8.23 -4.69 1.89
CA ILE A 83 7.83 -3.28 1.96
C ILE A 83 7.79 -2.81 3.40
N ASP A 84 7.23 -3.60 4.31
CA ASP A 84 7.14 -3.27 5.73
C ASP A 84 8.52 -3.01 6.34
N ARG A 85 9.53 -3.82 5.96
CA ARG A 85 10.92 -3.59 6.35
C ARG A 85 11.48 -2.27 5.82
N VAL A 86 11.26 -1.95 4.54
CA VAL A 86 11.76 -0.70 3.93
C VAL A 86 11.11 0.52 4.59
N VAL A 87 9.80 0.47 4.83
CA VAL A 87 9.05 1.56 5.46
C VAL A 87 9.48 1.76 6.91
N ASN A 88 9.64 0.68 7.67
CA ASN A 88 10.09 0.76 9.07
C ASN A 88 11.51 1.32 9.21
N LEU A 89 12.41 1.00 8.26
CA LEU A 89 13.78 1.55 8.23
C LEU A 89 13.78 3.04 7.85
N ALA A 90 12.93 3.46 6.91
CA ALA A 90 12.84 4.85 6.49
C ALA A 90 12.25 5.78 7.56
N GLY A 91 11.42 5.26 8.47
CA GLY A 91 10.85 6.02 9.59
C GLY A 91 11.79 6.23 10.79
N GLN A 92 13.04 5.73 10.73
CA GLN A 92 14.06 5.88 11.78
C GLN A 92 15.15 6.91 11.44
N GLY A 93 15.01 7.62 10.31
CA GLY A 93 15.96 8.62 9.81
C GLY A 93 15.51 10.06 10.00
#